data_AF-A0A940SSC3-F1
#
_entry.id   AF-A0A940SSC3-F1
#
_cell.length_a   1.000
_cell.length_b   1.000
_cell.length_c   1.000
_cell.angle_alpha   90.00
_cell.angle_beta   90.00
_cell.angle_gamma   90.00
#
_symmetry.space_group_name_H-M   'P 1'
#
loop_
_entity.id
_entity.type
_entity.pdbx_description
1 polymer ?
#
loop_
_entity_poly.entity_id
_entity_poly.type
_entity_poly.pdbx_seq_one_letter_code
_entity_poly.pdbx_strand_id
1 'polypeptide(L)' 'MKEYPIVDTVDSLKALLASVRKAQEEFAKFPQEKVDAIFRAAAIAANQARIPLAKMAVEETGMGVVEDKVIKNHFA' A
#
# COMPACT_ATOMS: atom_id res chain seq x y z
N MET A 1 7.64 -6.70 12.40
CA MET A 1 6.59 -6.39 11.41
C MET A 1 5.28 -6.95 11.94
N LYS A 2 4.15 -6.25 11.79
CA LYS A 2 2.84 -6.86 12.09
C LYS A 2 2.56 -7.92 11.02
N GLU A 3 2.22 -9.12 11.45
CA GLU A 3 1.81 -10.22 10.58
C GLU A 3 0.34 -10.00 10.22
N TYR A 4 0.03 -9.91 8.92
CA TYR A 4 -1.33 -9.78 8.44
C TYR A 4 -1.85 -11.18 8.04
N PRO A 5 -3.03 -11.60 8.53
CA PRO A 5 -3.59 -12.89 8.15
C PRO A 5 -3.90 -12.92 6.65
N ILE A 6 -3.66 -14.06 6.02
CA ILE A 6 -4.04 -14.30 4.62
C ILE A 6 -5.57 -14.26 4.53
N VAL A 7 -6.08 -13.59 3.49
CA VAL A 7 -7.52 -13.48 3.23
C VAL A 7 -7.90 -14.43 2.11
N ASP A 8 -8.35 -15.62 2.46
CA ASP A 8 -8.70 -16.72 1.54
C ASP A 8 -10.16 -17.19 1.70
N THR A 9 -10.86 -16.72 2.74
CA THR A 9 -12.24 -17.08 3.06
C THR A 9 -13.11 -15.84 3.31
N VAL A 10 -14.43 -15.99 3.17
CA VAL A 10 -15.39 -14.91 3.44
C VAL A 10 -15.28 -14.40 4.88
N ASP A 11 -14.99 -15.28 5.84
CA ASP A 11 -14.88 -14.88 7.24
C ASP A 11 -13.58 -14.13 7.52
N SER A 12 -12.45 -14.53 6.89
CA SER A 12 -11.20 -13.76 6.94
C SER A 12 -11.36 -12.36 6.32
N LEU A 13 -12.15 -12.24 5.23
CA LEU A 13 -12.48 -10.96 4.61
C LEU A 13 -13.33 -10.08 5.53
N LYS A 14 -14.35 -10.64 6.19
CA LYS A 14 -15.16 -9.90 7.16
C LYS A 14 -14.32 -9.39 8.33
N ALA A 15 -13.38 -10.20 8.82
CA ALA A 15 -12.46 -9.80 9.88
C ALA A 15 -11.55 -8.64 9.46
N LEU A 16 -11.00 -8.69 8.24
CA LEU A 16 -10.21 -7.58 7.68
C LEU A 16 -11.06 -6.31 7.52
N LEU A 17 -12.27 -6.42 7.01
CA LEU A 17 -13.17 -5.26 6.85
C LEU A 17 -13.50 -4.60 8.20
N ALA A 18 -13.69 -5.41 9.25
CA ALA A 18 -13.94 -4.89 10.59
C ALA A 18 -12.73 -4.12 11.14
N SER A 19 -11.50 -4.59 10.90
CA SER A 19 -10.29 -3.89 11.35
C SER A 19 -10.03 -2.62 10.54
N VAL A 20 -10.26 -2.64 9.23
CA VAL A 20 -10.13 -1.48 8.34
C VAL A 20 -11.10 -0.37 8.74
N ARG A 21 -12.37 -0.71 9.05
CA ARG A 21 -13.36 0.28 9.51
C ARG A 21 -12.92 0.98 10.79
N LYS A 22 -12.45 0.22 11.79
CA LYS A 22 -11.93 0.79 13.03
C LYS A 22 -10.72 1.70 12.79
N ALA A 23 -9.78 1.27 11.95
CA ALA A 23 -8.62 2.08 11.59
C ALA A 23 -9.02 3.38 10.88
N GLN A 24 -10.01 3.33 9.98
CA GLN A 24 -10.52 4.52 9.30
C GLN A 24 -11.23 5.49 10.26
N GLU A 25 -12.03 4.98 11.21
CA GLU A 25 -12.69 5.80 12.24
C GLU A 25 -11.67 6.52 13.14
N GLU A 26 -10.53 5.89 13.44
CA GLU A 26 -9.43 6.53 14.17
C GLU A 26 -8.69 7.55 13.29
N PHE A 27 -8.39 7.19 12.04
CA PHE A 27 -7.69 8.06 11.10
C PHE A 27 -8.47 9.33 10.79
N ALA A 28 -9.80 9.24 10.71
CA ALA A 28 -10.70 10.37 10.48
C ALA A 28 -10.63 11.46 11.56
N LYS A 29 -10.09 11.15 12.74
CA LYS A 29 -9.92 12.09 13.86
C LYS A 29 -8.56 12.79 13.84
N PHE A 30 -7.68 12.44 12.91
CA PHE A 30 -6.34 13.02 12.88
C PHE A 30 -6.37 14.46 12.35
N PRO A 31 -5.54 15.35 12.93
CA PRO A 31 -5.35 16.67 12.37
C PRO A 31 -4.62 16.59 11.02
N GLN A 32 -4.80 17.61 10.18
CA GLN A 32 -4.21 17.67 8.84
C GLN A 32 -2.69 17.44 8.86
N GLU A 33 -1.97 18.03 9.81
CA GLU A 33 -0.52 17.86 9.95
C GLU A 33 -0.10 16.39 10.11
N LYS A 34 -0.91 15.60 10.83
CA LYS A 34 -0.65 14.17 11.03
C LYS A 34 -1.02 13.37 9.78
N VAL A 35 -2.08 13.77 9.07
CA VAL A 35 -2.44 13.19 7.76
C VAL A 35 -1.31 13.44 6.75
N ASP A 36 -0.79 14.65 6.68
CA ASP A 36 0.31 15.03 5.79
C ASP A 36 1.60 14.27 6.10
N ALA A 37 1.91 14.11 7.39
CA ALA A 37 3.07 13.32 7.82
C ALA A 37 2.95 11.85 7.38
N ILE A 38 1.77 11.25 7.52
CA ILE A 38 1.50 9.87 7.09
C ILE A 38 1.60 9.76 5.56
N PHE A 39 0.99 10.71 4.83
CA PHE A 39 1.06 10.75 3.37
C PHE A 39 2.50 10.86 2.86
N ARG A 40 3.28 11.78 3.43
CA ARG A 40 4.69 11.97 3.07
C ARG A 40 5.51 10.72 3.33
N ALA A 41 5.31 10.06 4.47
CA ALA A 41 6.01 8.81 4.79
C ALA A 41 5.67 7.69 3.80
N ALA A 42 4.39 7.55 3.43
CA ALA A 42 3.94 6.56 2.47
C ALA A 42 4.52 6.81 1.07
N ALA A 43 4.48 8.05 0.57
CA ALA A 43 5.04 8.43 -0.73
C ALA A 43 6.56 8.18 -0.80
N ILE A 44 7.31 8.54 0.26
CA ILE A 44 8.75 8.29 0.32
C ILE A 44 9.05 6.78 0.27
N ALA A 45 8.30 5.97 1.03
CA ALA A 45 8.48 4.53 1.04
C ALA A 45 8.19 3.90 -0.33
N ALA A 46 7.09 4.31 -0.99
CA ALA A 46 6.74 3.86 -2.34
C ALA A 46 7.83 4.23 -3.37
N ASN A 47 8.31 5.47 -3.34
CA ASN A 47 9.37 5.93 -4.21
C ASN A 47 10.70 5.19 -3.97
N GLN A 48 11.07 4.92 -2.71
CA GLN A 48 12.24 4.10 -2.38
C GLN A 48 12.10 2.65 -2.89
N ALA A 49 10.88 2.11 -2.86
CA ALA A 49 10.56 0.76 -3.32
C ALA A 49 10.22 0.66 -4.82
N ARG A 50 10.33 1.75 -5.60
CA ARG A 50 9.88 1.79 -7.01
C ARG A 50 10.48 0.70 -7.90
N ILE A 51 11.76 0.38 -7.72
CA ILE A 51 12.49 -0.64 -8.49
C ILE A 51 12.04 -2.06 -8.13
N PRO A 52 12.07 -2.49 -6.85
CA PRO A 52 11.61 -3.83 -6.49
C PRO A 52 10.13 -4.05 -6.83
N LEU A 53 9.27 -3.04 -6.64
CA LEU A 53 7.85 -3.12 -7.03
C LEU A 53 7.66 -3.27 -8.54
N ALA A 54 8.43 -2.52 -9.34
CA ALA A 54 8.37 -2.60 -10.80
C ALA A 54 8.81 -3.99 -11.30
N LYS A 55 9.87 -4.57 -10.71
CA LYS A 55 10.33 -5.92 -11.04
C LYS A 55 9.30 -6.98 -10.67
N MET A 56 8.77 -6.94 -9.44
CA MET A 56 7.73 -7.85 -8.97
C MET A 56 6.50 -7.83 -9.89
N ALA A 57 6.06 -6.63 -10.31
CA ALA A 57 4.91 -6.50 -11.19
C ALA A 57 5.16 -7.06 -12.61
N VAL A 58 6.38 -6.97 -13.16
CA VAL A 58 6.70 -7.61 -14.44
C VAL A 58 6.79 -9.13 -14.28
N GLU A 59 7.43 -9.60 -13.22
CA GLU A 59 7.60 -11.02 -12.93
C GLU A 59 6.27 -11.74 -12.72
N GLU A 60 5.34 -11.13 -11.96
CA GLU A 60 4.03 -11.70 -11.67
C GLU A 60 3.09 -11.70 -12.87
N THR A 61 3.09 -10.62 -13.67
CA THR A 61 2.10 -10.44 -14.75
C THR A 61 2.60 -10.82 -16.13
N GLY A 62 3.92 -10.85 -16.34
CA GLY A 62 4.55 -10.96 -17.65
C GLY A 62 4.32 -9.75 -18.58
N MET A 63 3.77 -8.63 -18.06
CA MET A 63 3.34 -7.49 -18.87
C MET A 63 4.15 -6.21 -18.60
N GLY A 64 4.53 -5.53 -19.68
CA GLY A 64 5.17 -4.21 -19.67
C GLY A 64 6.69 -4.23 -19.48
N VAL A 65 7.27 -3.05 -19.33
CA VAL A 65 8.72 -2.83 -19.18
C VAL A 65 9.02 -2.31 -17.78
N VAL A 66 10.10 -2.81 -17.15
CA VAL A 66 10.45 -2.48 -15.75
C VAL A 66 10.69 -0.98 -15.61
N GLU A 67 11.42 -0.37 -16.54
CA GLU A 67 11.77 1.05 -16.56
C GLU A 67 10.51 1.94 -16.56
N ASP A 68 9.52 1.60 -17.38
CA ASP A 68 8.25 2.34 -17.42
C ASP A 68 7.48 2.22 -16.10
N LYS A 69 7.52 1.04 -15.47
CA LYS A 69 6.89 0.83 -14.15
C LYS A 69 7.65 1.54 -13.03
N VAL A 70 8.97 1.69 -13.13
CA VAL A 70 9.77 2.49 -12.20
C VAL A 70 9.38 3.96 -12.29
N ILE A 71 9.20 4.49 -13.50
CA ILE A 71 8.74 5.87 -13.72
C ILE A 71 7.34 6.04 -13.14
N LYS A 72 6.41 5.12 -13.42
CA LYS A 72 5.04 5.17 -12.84
C LYS A 72 5.05 5.19 -11.31
N ASN A 73 5.87 4.34 -10.68
CA ASN A 73 6.01 4.30 -9.22
C ASN A 73 6.71 5.52 -8.63
N HIS A 74 7.45 6.31 -9.42
CA HIS A 74 8.08 7.55 -8.97
C HIS A 74 7.09 8.73 -8.91
N PHE A 75 6.05 8.70 -9.74
CA PHE A 75 5.00 9.74 -9.79
C PHE A 75 3.79 9.44 -8.88
N ALA A 76 3.75 8.28 -8.22
CA ALA A 76 2.72 7.85 -7.29
C ALA A 76 3.04 8.29 -5.85
#